data_AF-A0A388T6V0-F1
#
_entry.id   AF-A0A388T6V0-F1
#
_cell.length_a   1.000
_cell.length_b   1.000
_cell.length_c   1.000
_cell.angle_alpha   90.00
_cell.angle_beta   90.00
_cell.angle_gamma   90.00
#
_symmetry.space_group_name_H-M   'P 1'
#
loop_
_entity.id
_entity.type
_entity.pdbx_description
1 polymer ?
#
loop_
_entity_poly.entity_id
_entity_poly.type
_entity_poly.pdbx_seq_one_letter_code
_entity_poly.pdbx_strand_id
1 'polypeptide(L)'
;VRMNFGAFGLELKDFLLAVQLWDNGVQTVPAEKLKLGYRVSGFTGIILSAVFKQKQLTKPKEYLTQRQAKMPWGKPNLGSIFKNPDGKSAGALIEQAGLKGYVYKNLQVSEKHANIIVNNGGSTAEDLLELLEYIKKTVRTATGVTLEQEVEYKK
;
A
#
# COMPACT_ATOMS: atom_id res chain seq x y z
N VAL A 1 10.79 1.40 -5.25
CA VAL A 1 10.88 2.48 -6.26
C VAL A 1 9.61 2.56 -7.10
N ARG A 2 9.20 1.47 -7.78
CA ARG A 2 8.01 1.42 -8.65
C ARG A 2 6.76 2.12 -8.09
N MET A 3 6.35 1.86 -6.85
CA MET A 3 5.11 2.42 -6.30
C MET A 3 5.25 3.79 -5.61
N ASN A 4 6.41 4.46 -5.73
CA ASN A 4 6.73 5.65 -4.92
C ASN A 4 6.29 5.47 -3.46
N PHE A 5 6.76 4.40 -2.81
CA PHE A 5 6.26 4.04 -1.48
C PHE A 5 6.47 5.19 -0.48
N GLY A 6 5.57 5.31 0.48
CA GLY A 6 5.61 6.37 1.47
C GLY A 6 5.02 5.94 2.81
N ALA A 7 5.56 6.51 3.88
CA ALA A 7 5.15 6.32 5.27
C ALA A 7 5.57 7.53 6.09
N PHE A 8 4.81 7.85 7.15
CA PHE A 8 5.12 8.93 8.09
C PHE A 8 5.33 10.31 7.41
N GLY A 9 4.54 10.61 6.38
CA GLY A 9 4.60 11.89 5.66
C GLY A 9 5.80 12.04 4.71
N LEU A 10 6.58 10.97 4.52
CA LEU A 10 7.68 10.92 3.58
C LEU A 10 7.37 9.92 2.46
N GLU A 11 7.82 10.25 1.25
CA GLU A 11 7.75 9.39 0.07
C GLU A 11 9.14 9.14 -0.52
N LEU A 12 9.27 8.09 -1.32
CA LEU A 12 10.54 7.76 -1.97
C LEU A 12 11.05 8.89 -2.88
N LYS A 13 10.14 9.62 -3.54
CA LYS A 13 10.48 10.78 -4.40
C LYS A 13 11.22 11.89 -3.64
N ASP A 14 11.08 11.96 -2.32
CA ASP A 14 11.76 12.98 -1.50
C ASP A 14 13.28 12.75 -1.43
N PHE A 15 13.75 11.55 -1.82
CA PHE A 15 15.14 11.13 -1.73
C PHE A 15 15.71 10.55 -3.03
N LEU A 16 14.87 10.13 -3.99
CA LEU A 16 15.32 9.53 -5.24
C LEU A 16 15.95 10.59 -6.15
N LEU A 17 17.15 10.30 -6.66
CA LEU A 17 17.87 11.15 -7.61
C LEU A 17 17.77 10.60 -9.03
N ALA A 18 17.97 9.29 -9.21
CA ALA A 18 17.92 8.65 -10.51
C ALA A 18 17.66 7.14 -10.38
N VAL A 19 17.29 6.51 -11.49
CA VAL A 19 17.23 5.05 -11.62
C VAL A 19 17.99 4.59 -12.85
N GLN A 20 18.52 3.37 -12.83
CA GLN A 20 18.76 2.63 -14.07
C GLN A 20 17.55 1.77 -14.38
N LEU A 21 17.11 1.84 -15.63
CA LEU A 21 16.05 1.03 -16.20
C LEU A 21 16.62 0.19 -17.33
N TRP A 22 16.09 -1.02 -17.47
CA TRP A 22 16.17 -1.78 -18.71
C TRP A 22 14.84 -1.63 -19.45
N ASP A 23 14.89 -0.99 -20.61
CA ASP A 23 13.78 -0.82 -21.53
C ASP A 23 14.35 -0.77 -22.96
N ASN A 24 14.41 -1.93 -23.61
CA ASN A 24 15.13 -2.14 -24.89
C ASN A 24 16.61 -1.70 -24.86
N GLY A 25 17.22 -1.70 -23.67
CA GLY A 25 18.55 -1.18 -23.41
C GLY A 25 18.65 -0.62 -22.00
N VAL A 26 19.88 -0.50 -21.47
CA VAL A 26 20.10 0.12 -20.16
C VAL A 26 20.12 1.64 -20.33
N GLN A 27 19.25 2.32 -19.59
CA GLN A 27 19.18 3.78 -19.55
C GLN A 27 19.16 4.31 -18.13
N THR A 28 19.75 5.47 -17.91
CA THR A 28 19.66 6.18 -16.62
C THR A 28 18.63 7.31 -16.74
N VAL A 29 17.64 7.32 -15.86
CA VAL A 29 16.54 8.29 -15.87
C VAL A 29 16.53 9.09 -14.57
N PRO A 30 16.65 10.43 -14.63
CA PRO A 30 16.50 11.32 -13.47
C PRO A 30 15.11 11.23 -12.84
N ALA A 31 15.03 11.39 -11.51
CA ALA A 31 13.79 11.22 -10.76
C ALA A 31 12.65 12.14 -11.22
N GLU A 32 12.98 13.35 -11.65
CA GLU A 32 12.04 14.38 -12.12
C GLU A 32 11.29 13.93 -13.38
N LYS A 33 11.91 13.07 -14.20
CA LYS A 33 11.29 12.52 -15.41
C LYS A 33 10.35 11.33 -15.12
N LEU A 34 10.37 10.79 -13.91
CA LEU A 34 9.61 9.58 -13.54
C LEU A 34 8.16 9.88 -13.10
N LYS A 35 7.73 11.15 -13.12
CA LYS A 35 6.35 11.57 -12.81
C LYS A 35 5.80 10.91 -11.52
N LEU A 36 6.61 10.92 -10.46
CA LEU A 36 6.26 10.25 -9.19
C LEU A 36 5.12 10.99 -8.47
N GLY A 37 4.07 10.26 -8.13
CA GLY A 37 2.90 10.75 -7.38
C GLY A 37 2.51 9.77 -6.27
N TYR A 38 1.39 10.04 -5.60
CA TYR A 38 0.90 9.14 -4.55
C TYR A 38 0.54 7.78 -5.14
N ARG A 39 1.32 6.74 -4.81
CA ARG A 39 1.19 5.37 -5.34
C ARG A 39 1.29 5.28 -6.87
N VAL A 40 1.88 6.28 -7.53
CA VAL A 40 1.98 6.37 -8.99
C VAL A 40 3.42 6.67 -9.40
N SER A 41 3.82 6.09 -10.52
CA SER A 41 5.08 6.38 -11.19
C SER A 41 4.94 6.16 -12.70
N GLY A 42 5.80 6.83 -13.47
CA GLY A 42 5.92 6.67 -14.91
C GLY A 42 6.97 5.65 -15.35
N PHE A 43 7.25 4.62 -14.56
CA PHE A 43 8.26 3.62 -14.93
C PHE A 43 7.79 2.75 -16.11
N THR A 44 8.67 2.61 -17.10
CA THR A 44 8.62 1.56 -18.11
C THR A 44 9.75 0.54 -17.85
N GLY A 45 9.58 -0.69 -18.31
CA GLY A 45 10.61 -1.72 -18.20
C GLY A 45 10.93 -2.21 -16.78
N ILE A 46 12.18 -2.64 -16.58
CA ILE A 46 12.69 -3.24 -15.33
C ILE A 46 13.64 -2.27 -14.64
N ILE A 47 13.44 -2.02 -13.35
CA ILE A 47 14.36 -1.21 -12.55
C ILE A 47 15.57 -2.06 -12.16
N LEU A 48 16.77 -1.61 -12.55
CA LEU A 48 18.03 -2.30 -12.25
C LEU A 48 18.70 -1.75 -11.00
N SER A 49 18.71 -0.43 -10.82
CA SER A 49 19.29 0.23 -9.66
C SER A 49 18.65 1.60 -9.42
N ALA A 50 18.87 2.17 -8.23
CA ALA A 50 18.37 3.49 -7.86
C ALA A 50 19.43 4.25 -7.04
N VAL A 51 19.56 5.54 -7.34
CA VAL A 51 20.47 6.47 -6.65
C VAL A 51 19.64 7.35 -5.74
N PHE A 52 20.04 7.46 -4.48
CA PHE A 52 19.34 8.26 -3.48
C PHE A 52 20.24 9.33 -2.90
N LYS A 53 19.65 10.47 -2.58
CA LYS A 53 20.26 11.45 -1.69
C LYS A 53 20.29 10.87 -0.29
N GLN A 54 21.49 10.71 0.25
CA GLN A 54 21.65 10.30 1.64
C GLN A 54 21.03 11.35 2.56
N LYS A 55 20.19 10.90 3.50
CA LYS A 55 19.65 11.71 4.58
C LYS A 55 19.82 10.96 5.88
N GLN A 56 20.34 11.64 6.89
CA GLN A 56 20.43 11.08 8.23
C GLN A 56 19.00 10.88 8.77
N LEU A 57 18.65 9.65 9.12
CA LEU A 57 17.39 9.36 9.78
C LEU A 57 17.49 9.76 11.25
N THR A 58 16.61 10.65 11.69
CA THR A 58 16.64 11.18 13.06
C THR A 58 15.91 10.29 14.06
N LYS A 59 14.97 9.44 13.61
CA LYS A 59 14.02 8.72 14.46
C LYS A 59 13.74 7.25 14.07
N PRO A 60 14.73 6.45 13.61
CA PRO A 60 14.48 5.10 13.09
C PRO A 60 13.82 4.17 14.12
N LYS A 61 14.19 4.26 15.41
CA LYS A 61 13.59 3.44 16.47
C LYS A 61 12.11 3.76 16.69
N GLU A 62 11.75 5.04 16.73
CA GLU A 62 10.35 5.48 16.91
C GLU A 62 9.45 4.96 15.77
N TYR A 63 9.91 5.04 14.53
CA TYR A 63 9.15 4.52 13.37
C TYR A 63 8.92 3.01 13.45
N LEU A 64 9.94 2.25 13.87
CA LEU A 64 9.81 0.81 14.06
C LEU A 64 8.81 0.48 15.16
N THR A 65 8.88 1.15 16.32
CA THR A 65 7.92 0.95 17.42
C THR A 65 6.49 1.27 16.99
N GLN A 66 6.28 2.40 16.30
CA GLN A 66 4.95 2.77 15.80
C GLN A 66 4.40 1.74 14.79
N ARG A 67 5.26 1.25 13.88
CA ARG A 67 4.88 0.21 12.92
C ARG A 67 4.58 -1.12 13.62
N GLN A 68 5.34 -1.45 14.67
CA GLN A 68 5.12 -2.62 15.51
C GLN A 68 3.76 -2.63 16.18
N ALA A 69 3.36 -1.48 16.74
CA ALA A 69 2.07 -1.33 17.39
C ALA A 69 0.89 -1.45 16.40
N LYS A 70 1.04 -0.91 15.18
CA LYS A 70 -0.08 -0.73 14.23
C LYS A 70 -0.29 -1.90 13.25
N MET A 71 0.74 -2.68 12.94
CA MET A 71 0.62 -3.73 11.91
C MET A 71 0.34 -5.12 12.52
N PRO A 72 -0.38 -6.01 11.82
CA PRO A 72 -0.57 -7.40 12.23
C PRO A 72 0.68 -8.25 11.97
N TRP A 73 1.69 -8.12 12.83
CA TRP A 73 2.95 -8.88 12.73
C TRP A 73 2.73 -10.39 12.88
N GLY A 74 3.59 -11.15 12.19
CA GLY A 74 3.60 -12.61 12.24
C GLY A 74 2.47 -13.29 11.46
N LYS A 75 1.58 -12.52 10.83
CA LYS A 75 0.50 -13.06 9.99
C LYS A 75 0.67 -12.68 8.52
N PRO A 76 0.43 -13.60 7.57
CA PRO A 76 0.46 -13.28 6.14
C PRO A 76 -0.53 -12.17 5.78
N ASN A 77 -0.06 -11.12 5.13
CA ASN A 77 -0.87 -9.99 4.67
C ASN A 77 -0.19 -9.25 3.49
N LEU A 78 -0.95 -8.42 2.78
CA LEU A 78 -0.49 -7.66 1.61
C LEU A 78 -0.23 -6.17 1.91
N GLY A 79 -0.14 -5.78 3.18
CA GLY A 79 -0.12 -4.37 3.57
C GLY A 79 -1.47 -3.69 3.37
N SER A 80 -1.45 -2.38 3.14
CA SER A 80 -2.68 -1.60 2.90
C SER A 80 -3.32 -2.00 1.57
N ILE A 81 -4.58 -2.42 1.61
CA ILE A 81 -5.29 -2.91 0.43
C ILE A 81 -5.81 -1.77 -0.44
N PHE A 82 -6.29 -0.69 0.18
CA PHE A 82 -6.87 0.45 -0.51
C PHE A 82 -6.01 1.69 -0.37
N LYS A 83 -5.99 2.52 -1.41
CA LYS A 83 -5.44 3.87 -1.37
C LYS A 83 -6.27 4.72 -0.42
N ASN A 84 -5.63 5.69 0.23
CA ASN A 84 -6.35 6.69 1.01
C ASN A 84 -7.06 7.65 0.04
N PRO A 85 -8.40 7.80 0.12
CA PRO A 85 -9.12 8.82 -0.64
C PRO A 85 -8.79 10.22 -0.10
N ASP A 86 -8.98 11.26 -0.91
CA ASP A 86 -8.54 12.63 -0.62
C ASP A 86 -8.91 13.10 0.80
N GLY A 87 -7.88 13.32 1.62
CA GLY A 87 -8.00 13.79 3.00
C GLY A 87 -8.56 12.78 4.01
N LYS A 88 -8.84 11.54 3.60
CA LYS A 88 -9.47 10.51 4.44
C LYS A 88 -8.58 9.25 4.54
N SER A 89 -8.64 8.58 5.69
CA SER A 89 -7.99 7.28 5.86
C SER A 89 -8.91 6.17 5.39
N ALA A 90 -8.46 5.34 4.44
CA ALA A 90 -9.20 4.15 4.03
C ALA A 90 -9.45 3.20 5.21
N GLY A 91 -8.47 3.05 6.10
CA GLY A 91 -8.64 2.29 7.34
C GLY A 91 -9.78 2.84 8.19
N ALA A 92 -9.83 4.16 8.42
CA ALA A 92 -10.90 4.77 9.22
C ALA A 92 -12.29 4.59 8.58
N LEU A 93 -12.38 4.66 7.25
CA LEU A 93 -13.63 4.43 6.54
C LEU A 93 -14.11 2.97 6.66
N ILE A 94 -13.20 2.01 6.62
CA ILE A 94 -13.51 0.58 6.82
C ILE A 94 -13.94 0.33 8.28
N GLU A 95 -13.29 0.97 9.26
CA GLU A 95 -13.71 0.92 10.66
C GLU A 95 -15.09 1.53 10.88
N GLN A 96 -15.36 2.69 10.28
CA GLN A 96 -16.67 3.36 10.32
C GLN A 96 -17.77 2.50 9.71
N ALA A 97 -17.45 1.72 8.67
CA ALA A 97 -18.35 0.77 8.05
C ALA A 97 -18.57 -0.51 8.88
N GLY A 98 -17.97 -0.62 10.08
CA GLY A 98 -18.14 -1.75 10.98
C GLY A 98 -17.38 -3.01 10.58
N LEU A 99 -16.39 -2.90 9.68
CA LEU A 99 -15.72 -4.06 9.10
C LEU A 99 -14.42 -4.45 9.81
N LYS A 100 -13.98 -3.71 10.83
CA LYS A 100 -12.79 -4.07 11.61
C LYS A 100 -13.00 -5.41 12.30
N GLY A 101 -12.08 -6.36 12.10
CA GLY A 101 -12.21 -7.72 12.63
C GLY A 101 -13.15 -8.63 11.83
N TYR A 102 -13.85 -8.13 10.80
CA TYR A 102 -14.75 -8.93 9.97
C TYR A 102 -14.02 -10.11 9.33
N VAL A 103 -14.63 -11.29 9.39
CA VAL A 103 -14.09 -12.54 8.88
C VAL A 103 -14.92 -13.00 7.68
N TYR A 104 -14.23 -13.36 6.60
CA TYR A 104 -14.81 -13.99 5.42
C TYR A 104 -13.98 -15.21 5.04
N LYS A 105 -14.54 -16.41 5.20
CA LYS A 105 -13.81 -17.68 5.07
C LYS A 105 -12.55 -17.64 5.95
N ASN A 106 -11.36 -17.82 5.38
CA ASN A 106 -10.07 -17.77 6.08
C ASN A 106 -9.37 -16.40 5.99
N LEU A 107 -10.05 -15.37 5.47
CA LEU A 107 -9.57 -13.99 5.43
C LEU A 107 -10.21 -13.16 6.54
N GLN A 108 -9.44 -12.23 7.09
CA GLN A 108 -9.90 -11.34 8.14
C GLN A 108 -9.44 -9.90 7.91
N VAL A 109 -10.36 -8.94 8.04
CA VAL A 109 -10.00 -7.54 8.18
C VAL A 109 -9.30 -7.35 9.53
N SER A 110 -8.04 -6.93 9.52
CA SER A 110 -7.21 -6.91 10.71
C SER A 110 -7.82 -6.08 11.85
N GLU A 111 -7.87 -6.66 13.04
CA GLU A 111 -8.24 -5.97 14.28
C GLU A 111 -7.26 -4.86 14.66
N LYS A 112 -6.02 -4.88 14.15
CA LYS A 112 -5.03 -3.84 14.42
C LYS A 112 -5.12 -2.68 13.44
N HIS A 113 -5.43 -2.97 12.17
CA HIS A 113 -5.43 -1.97 11.10
C HIS A 113 -6.44 -2.36 10.01
N ALA A 114 -7.60 -1.71 9.97
CA ALA A 114 -8.70 -2.15 9.11
C ALA A 114 -8.43 -2.09 7.59
N ASN A 115 -7.42 -1.33 7.15
CA ASN A 115 -6.97 -1.37 5.75
C ASN A 115 -6.07 -2.59 5.40
N ILE A 116 -5.89 -3.56 6.30
CA ILE A 116 -5.05 -4.74 6.09
C ILE A 116 -5.90 -5.99 6.20
N ILE A 117 -5.78 -6.88 5.21
CA ILE A 117 -6.38 -8.21 5.24
C ILE A 117 -5.33 -9.22 5.66
N VAL A 118 -5.67 -10.00 6.68
CA VAL A 118 -4.90 -11.12 7.20
C VAL A 118 -5.43 -12.40 6.56
N ASN A 119 -4.52 -13.26 6.09
CA ASN A 119 -4.85 -14.61 5.66
C ASN A 119 -4.51 -15.60 6.79
N ASN A 120 -5.53 -16.27 7.33
CA ASN A 120 -5.38 -17.28 8.39
C ASN A 120 -5.04 -18.68 7.83
N GLY A 121 -4.83 -18.80 6.51
CA GLY A 121 -4.41 -20.03 5.81
C GLY A 121 -5.54 -20.62 4.96
N GLY A 122 -5.20 -21.17 3.80
CA GLY A 122 -6.17 -21.87 2.94
C GLY A 122 -7.19 -20.98 2.21
N SER A 123 -6.95 -19.67 2.11
CA SER A 123 -7.75 -18.76 1.26
C SER A 123 -7.19 -18.69 -0.16
N THR A 124 -8.06 -18.52 -1.16
CA THR A 124 -7.66 -18.30 -2.56
C THR A 124 -7.59 -16.80 -2.91
N ALA A 125 -7.12 -16.50 -4.12
CA ALA A 125 -7.15 -15.12 -4.64
C ALA A 125 -8.58 -14.66 -4.91
N GLU A 126 -9.46 -15.56 -5.33
CA GLU A 126 -10.88 -15.31 -5.55
C GLU A 126 -11.58 -14.94 -4.23
N ASP A 127 -11.29 -15.66 -3.14
CA ASP A 127 -11.80 -15.32 -1.81
C ASP A 127 -11.42 -13.88 -1.42
N LEU A 128 -10.19 -13.47 -1.75
CA LEU A 128 -9.72 -12.12 -1.49
C LEU A 128 -10.51 -11.11 -2.32
N LEU A 129 -10.65 -11.32 -3.63
CA LEU A 129 -11.38 -10.41 -4.52
C LEU A 129 -12.85 -10.26 -4.11
N GLU A 130 -13.52 -11.34 -3.71
CA GLU A 130 -14.88 -11.33 -3.17
C GLU A 130 -14.97 -10.45 -1.91
N LEU A 131 -14.04 -10.64 -0.96
CA LEU A 131 -13.95 -9.82 0.24
C LEU A 131 -13.69 -8.34 -0.08
N LEU A 132 -12.79 -8.04 -1.04
CA LEU A 132 -12.48 -6.66 -1.41
C LEU A 132 -13.69 -5.94 -2.00
N GLU A 133 -14.48 -6.63 -2.82
CA GLU A 133 -15.69 -6.06 -3.40
C GLU A 133 -16.76 -5.81 -2.33
N TYR A 134 -16.91 -6.75 -1.40
CA TYR A 134 -17.79 -6.57 -0.24
C TYR A 134 -17.39 -5.34 0.61
N ILE A 135 -16.09 -5.16 0.88
CA ILE A 135 -15.58 -4.00 1.61
C ILE A 135 -15.90 -2.70 0.86
N LYS A 136 -15.61 -2.62 -0.44
CA LYS A 136 -15.90 -1.43 -1.27
C LYS A 136 -17.38 -1.06 -1.21
N LYS A 137 -18.28 -2.03 -1.41
CA LYS A 137 -19.73 -1.81 -1.40
C LYS A 137 -20.23 -1.33 -0.04
N THR A 138 -19.74 -1.94 1.03
CA THR A 138 -20.16 -1.61 2.40
C THR A 138 -19.67 -0.22 2.79
N VAL A 139 -18.41 0.11 2.51
CA VAL A 139 -17.86 1.45 2.77
C VAL A 139 -18.58 2.51 1.94
N ARG A 140 -18.89 2.23 0.66
CA ARG A 140 -19.66 3.14 -0.18
C ARG A 140 -21.05 3.40 0.39
N THR A 141 -21.75 2.36 0.83
CA THR A 141 -23.08 2.48 1.45
C THR A 141 -23.02 3.28 2.75
N ALA A 142 -22.03 3.01 3.61
CA ALA A 142 -21.94 3.62 4.94
C ALA A 142 -21.42 5.08 4.92
N THR A 143 -20.54 5.42 3.96
CA THR A 143 -19.78 6.69 3.99
C THR A 143 -19.93 7.55 2.73
N GLY A 144 -20.53 7.00 1.67
CA GLY A 144 -20.59 7.64 0.35
C GLY A 144 -19.25 7.64 -0.41
N VAL A 145 -18.16 7.11 0.16
CA VAL A 145 -16.82 7.10 -0.47
C VAL A 145 -16.58 5.78 -1.19
N THR A 146 -16.05 5.85 -2.42
CA THR A 146 -15.56 4.66 -3.14
C THR A 146 -14.08 4.47 -2.85
N LEU A 147 -13.71 3.29 -2.34
CA LEU A 147 -12.31 2.93 -2.13
C LEU A 147 -11.66 2.45 -3.45
N GLU A 148 -10.49 2.98 -3.75
CA GLU A 148 -9.65 2.49 -4.85
C GLU A 148 -8.64 1.47 -4.33
N GLN A 149 -8.51 0.34 -5.01
CA GLN A 149 -7.58 -0.72 -4.64
C GLN A 149 -6.14 -0.30 -4.95
N GLU A 150 -5.22 -0.51 -4.01
CA GLU A 150 -3.78 -0.30 -4.17
C GLU A 150 -3.06 -1.57 -4.65
N VAL A 151 -3.51 -2.74 -4.18
CA VAL A 151 -2.89 -4.02 -4.50
C VAL A 151 -3.16 -4.42 -5.95
N GLU A 152 -2.08 -4.60 -6.72
CA GLU A 152 -2.13 -5.13 -8.09
C GLU A 152 -2.19 -6.66 -8.06
N TYR A 153 -3.03 -7.26 -8.92
CA TYR A 153 -3.06 -8.69 -9.17
C TYR A 153 -2.94 -8.94 -10.67
N LYS A 154 -2.24 -10.00 -11.04
CA LYS A 154 -2.24 -10.49 -12.42
C LYS A 154 -3.27 -11.59 -12.53
N LYS A 155 -4.12 -11.50 -13.56
CA LYS A 155 -4.92 -12.63 -14.02
C LYS A 155 -4.02 -13.60 -14.78
#